data_AF-A0A8H6VAS0-F1
#
_entry.id   AF-A0A8H6VAS0-F1
#
_cell.length_a   1.000
_cell.length_b   1.000
_cell.length_c   1.000
_cell.angle_alpha   90.00
_cell.angle_beta   90.00
_cell.angle_gamma   90.00
#
_symmetry.space_group_name_H-M   'P 1'
#
loop_
_entity.id
_entity.type
_entity.pdbx_description
1 polymer ?
#
loop_
_entity_poly.entity_id
_entity_poly.type
_entity_poly.pdbx_seq_one_letter_code
_entity_poly.pdbx_strand_id
1 'polypeptide(L)'
;MSGSNSSHLSAQQYGYDAVVSTTQESINAVMKRYLATNKQPEVCCCFVDKDGAETQVSLDEVLSKSNNTNPFEIPDKTDLNDERIKKLDDARFIRGWRARLGIPPMSDRSKLPNLVDIGFSNEAVNFYMPCAEFQVVSYIAGTRFGGKAYWLNVSQQKDKPWIFRSRVDIARQTVDPKKNPDKVPTDVRNALEVLEKKAPMTEFKIEQLLLDLENAGLMDEGGQLEGIRNPSPEYTMLKETFLGSYFDQMRTNGEPLLSCTINGPAQDKPVAESTLHITDFRYNLSPYLGPDGEPVGDPTPNQKMVATLNYLCAANGNHLPPRNPFTWNWVDVSELDKYHGTIAVRRDCLAEYLSSKLASQVLPNCIKPTFKFWRESVFRDWKASWDFSKTAADVKPTILAEGEKVLRIEWSSPKHTDEAKGLGILWATVQAQYTLDVEFKGNSNSILLTHHFVFKLEAKRGFSWGKADIVDHSRTDTYEIAVNDRGKLEAKCAPGPLIDASKDFETNLPDLVFSGQSTVGWVREQLSGKVRMEAFEPKQIPLSFVQDYVFPGGKSFTFKDVVFSKYQDLVSHLTYLDR
;
A
#
# COMPACT_ATOMS: atom_id res chain seq x y z
N MET A 1 4.87 -0.03 -15.36
CA MET A 1 5.02 0.50 -13.99
C MET A 1 6.43 1.03 -13.86
N SER A 2 6.61 2.35 -13.90
CA SER A 2 7.94 2.99 -13.97
C SER A 2 8.42 3.50 -12.62
N GLY A 3 7.57 4.14 -11.82
CA GLY A 3 7.94 4.67 -10.51
C GLY A 3 8.27 3.57 -9.51
N SER A 4 7.25 2.83 -9.08
CA SER A 4 7.32 1.80 -8.04
C SER A 4 8.12 0.54 -8.42
N ASN A 5 8.63 0.47 -9.64
CA ASN A 5 9.54 -0.60 -10.07
C ASN A 5 10.85 -0.64 -9.27
N SER A 6 11.20 0.45 -8.59
CA SER A 6 12.36 0.52 -7.70
C SER A 6 12.06 0.14 -6.24
N SER A 7 10.83 -0.31 -5.92
CA SER A 7 10.44 -0.72 -4.57
C SER A 7 11.38 -1.80 -4.02
N HIS A 8 11.93 -1.56 -2.82
CA HIS A 8 12.87 -2.45 -2.13
C HIS A 8 12.57 -2.51 -0.62
N LEU A 9 11.36 -2.91 -0.25
CA LEU A 9 10.87 -2.96 1.13
C LEU A 9 11.67 -3.92 2.03
N SER A 10 12.32 -4.93 1.45
CA SER A 10 13.22 -5.84 2.17
C SER A 10 14.58 -5.24 2.51
N ALA A 11 14.93 -4.05 1.99
CA ALA A 11 16.19 -3.41 2.37
C ALA A 11 16.23 -3.14 3.87
N GLN A 12 17.41 -3.26 4.48
CA GLN A 12 17.62 -3.19 5.93
C GLN A 12 17.03 -1.93 6.59
N GLN A 13 16.96 -0.82 5.84
CA GLN A 13 16.42 0.46 6.33
C GLN A 13 14.89 0.55 6.31
N TYR A 14 14.16 -0.29 5.56
CA TYR A 14 12.70 -0.19 5.46
C TYR A 14 12.02 -1.24 6.32
N GLY A 15 11.95 -2.50 5.88
CA GLY A 15 11.38 -3.60 6.66
C GLY A 15 9.84 -3.57 6.81
N TYR A 16 9.12 -2.77 6.02
CA TYR A 16 7.66 -2.75 6.02
C TYR A 16 7.10 -3.96 5.28
N ASP A 17 6.01 -4.56 5.78
CA ASP A 17 5.36 -5.72 5.14
C ASP A 17 4.61 -5.30 3.87
N ALA A 18 4.01 -4.11 3.91
CA ALA A 18 3.38 -3.50 2.75
C ALA A 18 3.47 -1.98 2.83
N VAL A 19 3.37 -1.33 1.68
CA VAL A 19 3.20 0.12 1.57
C VAL A 19 2.05 0.41 0.62
N VAL A 20 1.12 1.26 1.04
CA VAL A 20 0.08 1.82 0.17
C VAL A 20 0.38 3.30 -0.02
N SER A 21 0.48 3.76 -1.25
CA SER A 21 0.83 5.13 -1.61
C SER A 21 -0.33 5.78 -2.37
N THR A 22 -0.64 7.03 -2.03
CA THR A 22 -1.66 7.85 -2.71
C THR A 22 -1.01 9.15 -3.16
N THR A 23 -1.26 9.54 -4.42
CA THR A 23 -0.68 10.76 -4.99
C THR A 23 -1.34 12.03 -4.42
N GLN A 24 -0.58 13.13 -4.43
CA GLN A 24 -1.05 14.46 -4.09
C GLN A 24 -2.19 14.90 -5.01
N GLU A 25 -2.12 14.57 -6.30
CA GLU A 25 -3.21 14.80 -7.25
C GLU A 25 -4.52 14.25 -6.69
N SER A 26 -4.50 12.99 -6.27
CA SER A 26 -5.73 12.30 -5.90
C SER A 26 -6.27 12.77 -4.55
N ILE A 27 -5.39 13.10 -3.61
CA ILE A 27 -5.77 13.78 -2.35
C ILE A 27 -6.48 15.09 -2.68
N ASN A 28 -5.91 15.90 -3.57
CA ASN A 28 -6.48 17.18 -3.94
C ASN A 28 -7.80 17.05 -4.70
N ALA A 29 -7.93 16.08 -5.60
CA ALA A 29 -9.17 15.80 -6.32
C ALA A 29 -10.31 15.45 -5.36
N VAL A 30 -10.03 14.57 -4.39
CA VAL A 30 -11.00 14.18 -3.35
C VAL A 30 -11.38 15.37 -2.47
N MET A 31 -10.41 16.15 -1.97
CA MET A 31 -10.70 17.31 -1.13
C MET A 31 -11.46 18.41 -1.88
N LYS A 32 -11.12 18.67 -3.14
CA LYS A 32 -11.85 19.63 -3.99
C LYS A 32 -13.29 19.17 -4.23
N ARG A 33 -13.50 17.87 -4.49
CA ARG A 33 -14.86 17.29 -4.61
C ARG A 33 -15.64 17.46 -3.31
N TYR A 34 -15.03 17.13 -2.16
CA TYR A 34 -15.65 17.30 -0.85
C TYR A 34 -16.09 18.74 -0.59
N LEU A 35 -15.20 19.72 -0.79
CA LEU A 35 -15.52 21.15 -0.63
C LEU A 35 -16.54 21.67 -1.66
N ALA A 36 -16.66 21.03 -2.82
CA ALA A 36 -17.66 21.40 -3.82
C ALA A 36 -19.07 20.89 -3.47
N THR A 37 -19.17 19.76 -2.78
CA THR A 37 -20.45 19.11 -2.45
C THR A 37 -20.95 19.41 -1.05
N ASN A 38 -20.05 19.67 -0.09
CA ASN A 38 -20.42 19.88 1.31
C ASN A 38 -20.49 21.38 1.64
N LYS A 39 -21.66 21.86 2.06
CA LYS A 39 -21.84 23.24 2.51
C LYS A 39 -21.33 23.37 3.93
N GLN A 40 -20.19 24.03 4.08
CA GLN A 40 -19.64 24.35 5.39
C GLN A 40 -20.40 25.51 6.04
N PRO A 41 -20.50 25.56 7.39
CA PRO A 41 -21.09 26.68 8.09
C PRO A 41 -20.29 27.97 7.88
N GLU A 42 -20.97 29.10 8.08
CA GLU A 42 -20.35 30.42 8.08
C GLU A 42 -19.63 30.65 9.42
N VAL A 43 -18.39 31.13 9.33
CA VAL A 43 -17.57 31.57 10.46
C VAL A 43 -17.58 33.08 10.46
N CYS A 44 -17.83 33.69 11.61
CA CYS A 44 -17.88 35.14 11.75
C CYS A 44 -17.16 35.58 13.01
N CYS A 45 -16.40 36.67 12.92
CA CYS A 45 -15.72 37.31 14.04
C CYS A 45 -15.98 38.81 13.99
N CYS A 46 -16.46 39.38 15.10
CA CYS A 46 -16.74 40.80 15.24
C CYS A 46 -15.93 41.39 16.40
N PHE A 47 -15.64 42.67 16.32
CA PHE A 47 -14.93 43.43 17.35
C PHE A 47 -15.72 44.66 17.76
N VAL A 48 -15.78 44.89 19.07
CA VAL A 48 -16.37 46.08 19.67
C VAL A 48 -15.35 46.78 20.57
N ASP A 49 -15.52 48.08 20.76
CA ASP A 49 -14.78 48.85 21.76
C ASP A 49 -15.42 48.64 23.13
N LYS A 50 -14.66 48.06 24.06
CA LYS A 50 -15.02 47.92 25.46
C LYS A 50 -13.96 48.63 26.31
N ASP A 51 -14.34 49.78 26.85
CA ASP A 51 -13.48 50.62 27.72
C ASP A 51 -12.14 51.05 27.07
N GLY A 52 -12.13 51.30 25.76
CA GLY A 52 -10.95 51.71 25.00
C GLY A 52 -10.10 50.55 24.49
N ALA A 53 -10.56 49.30 24.64
CA ALA A 53 -9.91 48.09 24.16
C ALA A 53 -10.80 47.32 23.18
N GLU A 54 -10.21 46.81 22.11
CA GLU A 54 -10.92 45.97 21.15
C GLU A 54 -11.18 44.59 21.75
N THR A 55 -12.45 44.21 21.83
CA THR A 55 -12.88 42.92 22.36
C THR A 55 -13.63 42.13 21.28
N GLN A 56 -13.23 40.88 21.08
CA GLN A 56 -13.91 39.96 20.17
C GLN A 56 -15.29 39.56 20.73
N VAL A 57 -16.32 39.61 19.88
CA VAL A 57 -17.72 39.26 20.18
C VAL A 57 -18.36 38.49 19.02
N SER A 58 -19.49 37.81 19.27
CA SER A 58 -20.27 37.16 18.22
C SER A 58 -21.09 38.16 17.40
N LEU A 59 -21.51 37.76 16.20
CA LEU A 59 -22.44 38.56 15.39
C LEU A 59 -23.78 38.77 16.11
N ASP A 60 -24.30 37.75 16.78
CA ASP A 60 -25.56 37.84 17.54
C ASP A 60 -25.48 38.90 18.65
N GLU A 61 -24.33 39.03 19.32
CA GLU A 61 -24.12 40.08 20.32
C GLU A 61 -24.15 41.46 19.67
N VAL A 62 -23.50 41.64 18.51
CA VAL A 62 -23.55 42.90 17.75
C VAL A 62 -24.99 43.22 17.33
N LEU A 63 -25.73 42.26 16.81
CA LEU A 63 -27.13 42.44 16.39
C LEU A 63 -28.02 42.84 17.58
N SER A 64 -27.83 42.21 18.74
CA SER A 64 -28.59 42.52 19.95
C SER A 64 -28.37 43.95 20.46
N LYS A 65 -27.16 44.49 20.29
CA LYS A 65 -26.79 45.85 20.74
C LYS A 65 -27.06 46.94 19.69
N SER A 66 -27.15 46.58 18.41
CA SER A 66 -27.30 47.52 17.28
C SER A 66 -28.73 47.60 16.74
N ASN A 67 -29.73 47.21 17.54
CA ASN A 67 -31.13 47.15 17.12
C ASN A 67 -31.32 46.32 15.82
N ASN A 68 -30.69 45.14 15.81
CA ASN A 68 -30.71 44.17 14.71
C ASN A 68 -30.10 44.70 13.39
N THR A 69 -29.10 45.58 13.47
CA THR A 69 -28.40 46.11 12.29
C THR A 69 -27.23 45.22 11.92
N ASN A 70 -27.29 44.57 10.75
CA ASN A 70 -26.22 43.69 10.29
C ASN A 70 -25.08 44.50 9.62
N PRO A 71 -23.85 44.51 10.17
CA PRO A 71 -22.74 45.26 9.58
C PRO A 71 -22.35 44.76 8.18
N PHE A 72 -22.57 43.48 7.88
CA PHE A 72 -22.22 42.87 6.59
C PHE A 72 -23.16 43.24 5.44
N GLU A 73 -24.30 43.87 5.73
CA GLU A 73 -25.31 44.27 4.74
C GLU A 73 -25.22 45.76 4.35
N ILE A 74 -24.40 46.54 5.05
CA ILE A 74 -24.20 47.97 4.75
C ILE A 74 -23.23 48.11 3.56
N PRO A 75 -23.61 48.74 2.43
CA PRO A 75 -22.75 48.84 1.26
C PRO A 75 -21.40 49.53 1.52
N ASP A 76 -20.40 49.16 0.73
CA ASP A 76 -19.08 49.81 0.75
C ASP A 76 -19.20 51.31 0.52
N LYS A 77 -18.36 52.09 1.22
CA LYS A 77 -18.30 53.56 1.15
C LYS A 77 -19.60 54.26 1.54
N THR A 78 -20.49 53.59 2.28
CA THR A 78 -21.65 54.24 2.91
C THR A 78 -21.16 55.36 3.83
N ASP A 79 -21.84 56.52 3.77
CA ASP A 79 -21.54 57.68 4.60
C ASP A 79 -21.82 57.38 6.06
N LEU A 80 -20.92 57.76 6.96
CA LEU A 80 -21.01 57.44 8.39
C LEU A 80 -22.22 58.10 9.10
N ASN A 81 -22.89 59.05 8.46
CA ASN A 81 -24.14 59.60 8.97
C ASN A 81 -25.36 58.69 8.75
N ASP A 82 -25.22 57.61 7.97
CA ASP A 82 -26.24 56.58 7.78
C ASP A 82 -26.71 56.04 9.14
N GLU A 83 -28.03 55.95 9.33
CA GLU A 83 -28.64 55.52 10.58
C GLU A 83 -28.18 54.11 11.00
N ARG A 84 -27.88 53.23 10.04
CA ARG A 84 -27.38 51.88 10.32
C ARG A 84 -25.97 51.93 10.93
N ILE A 85 -25.12 52.82 10.44
CA ILE A 85 -23.76 52.98 10.97
C ILE A 85 -23.81 53.62 12.36
N LYS A 86 -24.70 54.59 12.60
CA LYS A 86 -24.92 55.16 13.93
C LYS A 86 -25.35 54.10 14.95
N LYS A 87 -26.26 53.19 14.58
CA LYS A 87 -26.66 52.07 15.45
C LYS A 87 -25.51 51.11 15.77
N LEU A 88 -24.60 50.90 14.82
CA LEU A 88 -23.39 50.11 15.03
C LEU A 88 -22.38 50.84 15.92
N ASP A 89 -22.27 52.15 15.77
CA ASP A 89 -21.46 53.03 16.63
C ASP A 89 -21.98 53.05 18.08
N ASP A 90 -23.31 53.12 18.27
CA ASP A 90 -23.96 52.97 19.58
C ASP A 90 -23.67 51.59 20.22
N ALA A 91 -23.60 50.55 19.38
CA ALA A 91 -23.18 49.20 19.78
C ALA A 91 -21.65 49.06 19.94
N ARG A 92 -20.90 50.14 19.71
CA ARG A 92 -19.43 50.23 19.72
C ARG A 92 -18.75 49.26 18.76
N PHE A 93 -19.39 48.90 17.66
CA PHE A 93 -18.82 48.02 16.65
C PHE A 93 -17.66 48.72 15.91
N ILE A 94 -16.54 48.01 15.77
CA ILE A 94 -15.33 48.52 15.11
C ILE A 94 -15.16 47.89 13.73
N ARG A 95 -15.14 46.56 13.69
CA ARG A 95 -14.83 45.75 12.51
C ARG A 95 -15.27 44.31 12.68
N GLY A 96 -15.34 43.59 11.57
CA GLY A 96 -15.58 42.17 11.58
C GLY A 96 -15.30 41.53 10.23
N TRP A 97 -15.25 40.22 10.22
CA TRP A 97 -15.16 39.43 9.01
C TRP A 97 -16.09 38.22 9.11
N ARG A 98 -16.53 37.74 7.96
CA ARG A 98 -17.21 36.45 7.84
C ARG A 98 -16.67 35.68 6.64
N ALA A 99 -16.61 34.37 6.78
CA ALA A 99 -16.14 33.48 5.74
C ALA A 99 -16.92 32.16 5.77
N ARG A 100 -17.10 31.56 4.60
CA ARG A 100 -17.63 30.20 4.46
C ARG A 100 -16.63 29.35 3.70
N LEU A 101 -16.22 28.24 4.28
CA LEU A 101 -15.30 27.31 3.60
C LEU A 101 -15.95 26.72 2.35
N GLY A 102 -15.15 26.48 1.33
CA GLY A 102 -15.60 25.80 0.13
C GLY A 102 -14.87 26.27 -1.12
N ILE A 103 -15.39 25.85 -2.26
CA ILE A 103 -14.87 26.27 -3.57
C ILE A 103 -15.34 27.71 -3.86
N PRO A 104 -14.42 28.65 -4.14
CA PRO A 104 -14.76 30.04 -4.41
C PRO A 104 -15.56 30.19 -5.71
N PRO A 105 -16.31 31.29 -5.88
CA PRO A 105 -16.98 31.60 -7.12
C PRO A 105 -15.93 31.84 -8.21
N MET A 106 -15.79 30.89 -9.13
CA MET A 106 -14.83 30.96 -10.22
C MET A 106 -15.41 30.35 -11.49
N SER A 107 -15.08 30.98 -12.62
CA SER A 107 -15.45 30.58 -13.97
C SER A 107 -14.68 29.33 -14.41
N ASP A 108 -13.46 29.14 -13.91
CA ASP A 108 -12.58 28.01 -14.23
C ASP A 108 -11.98 27.40 -12.95
N ARG A 109 -12.50 26.24 -12.53
CA ARG A 109 -12.05 25.55 -11.32
C ARG A 109 -10.65 24.95 -11.43
N SER A 110 -10.11 24.78 -12.63
CA SER A 110 -8.73 24.27 -12.80
C SER A 110 -7.68 25.26 -12.30
N LYS A 111 -8.04 26.55 -12.21
CA LYS A 111 -7.17 27.62 -11.67
C LYS A 111 -7.09 27.64 -10.15
N LEU A 112 -7.93 26.84 -9.47
CA LEU A 112 -7.83 26.72 -8.02
C LEU A 112 -6.53 25.98 -7.68
N PRO A 113 -5.65 26.56 -6.86
CA PRO A 113 -4.45 25.86 -6.44
C PRO A 113 -4.82 24.57 -5.71
N ASN A 114 -3.81 23.73 -5.51
CA ASN A 114 -3.97 22.56 -4.66
C ASN A 114 -4.23 23.00 -3.23
N LEU A 115 -5.15 22.28 -2.59
CA LEU A 115 -5.52 22.44 -1.18
C LEU A 115 -4.43 21.88 -0.28
N VAL A 116 -3.77 20.80 -0.72
CA VAL A 116 -2.66 20.16 -0.01
C VAL A 116 -1.44 20.15 -0.91
N ASP A 117 -0.33 20.63 -0.39
CA ASP A 117 0.98 20.56 -1.05
C ASP A 117 1.98 19.87 -0.11
N ILE A 118 2.34 18.65 -0.49
CA ILE A 118 3.37 17.81 0.11
C ILE A 118 4.70 18.44 -0.30
N GLY A 119 5.20 19.34 0.57
CA GLY A 119 6.49 19.99 0.38
C GLY A 119 7.66 19.03 0.67
N PHE A 120 8.80 19.59 1.06
CA PHE A 120 10.01 18.85 1.42
C PHE A 120 9.99 18.18 2.80
N SER A 121 8.90 18.33 3.54
CA SER A 121 8.76 17.77 4.89
C SER A 121 8.19 16.36 4.81
N ASN A 122 8.68 15.47 5.69
CA ASN A 122 8.16 14.11 5.80
C ASN A 122 6.93 14.02 6.74
N GLU A 123 6.58 15.12 7.41
CA GLU A 123 5.57 15.15 8.49
C GLU A 123 4.54 16.27 8.37
N ALA A 124 4.80 17.26 7.51
CA ALA A 124 3.99 18.47 7.44
C ALA A 124 3.64 18.79 5.99
N VAL A 125 2.45 19.32 5.78
CA VAL A 125 1.99 19.78 4.47
C VAL A 125 1.67 21.27 4.51
N ASN A 126 1.75 21.92 3.35
CA ASN A 126 1.14 23.23 3.21
C ASN A 126 -0.34 23.02 2.89
N PHE A 127 -1.19 23.64 3.69
CA PHE A 127 -2.63 23.60 3.52
C PHE A 127 -3.13 24.96 3.04
N TYR A 128 -3.82 24.95 1.90
CA TYR A 128 -4.43 26.12 1.28
C TYR A 128 -5.93 26.09 1.55
N MET A 129 -6.42 27.19 2.13
CA MET A 129 -7.76 27.29 2.68
C MET A 129 -8.56 28.29 1.85
N PRO A 130 -9.18 27.85 0.75
CA PRO A 130 -10.10 28.69 0.00
C PRO A 130 -11.45 28.79 0.72
N CYS A 131 -12.12 29.92 0.51
CA CYS A 131 -13.47 30.15 0.98
C CYS A 131 -14.44 30.27 -0.20
N ALA A 132 -15.63 29.69 -0.06
CA ALA A 132 -16.74 29.92 -0.97
C ALA A 132 -17.20 31.39 -0.89
N GLU A 133 -17.22 31.96 0.31
CA GLU A 133 -17.60 33.35 0.57
C GLU A 133 -16.62 33.94 1.57
N PHE A 134 -16.21 35.20 1.38
CA PHE A 134 -15.39 35.93 2.34
C PHE A 134 -15.74 37.41 2.24
N GLN A 135 -15.98 38.05 3.39
CA GLN A 135 -16.32 39.46 3.49
C GLN A 135 -15.70 40.09 4.75
N VAL A 136 -15.26 41.33 4.63
CA VAL A 136 -14.67 42.13 5.70
C VAL A 136 -15.38 43.47 5.75
N VAL A 137 -15.75 43.88 6.95
CA VAL A 137 -16.39 45.16 7.22
C VAL A 137 -15.65 45.91 8.32
N SER A 138 -15.55 47.23 8.18
CA SER A 138 -14.87 48.05 9.18
C SER A 138 -15.27 49.50 9.09
N TYR A 139 -15.28 50.16 10.25
CA TYR A 139 -15.23 51.61 10.32
C TYR A 139 -13.80 52.10 10.00
N ILE A 140 -13.63 52.82 8.90
CA ILE A 140 -12.36 53.45 8.56
C ILE A 140 -12.36 54.89 9.01
N ALA A 141 -11.55 55.19 10.03
CA ALA A 141 -11.38 56.54 10.53
C ALA A 141 -10.74 57.45 9.48
N GLY A 142 -11.23 58.69 9.43
CA GLY A 142 -10.66 59.72 8.58
C GLY A 142 -9.27 60.13 9.07
N THR A 143 -8.47 60.70 8.19
CA THR A 143 -7.14 61.21 8.55
C THR A 143 -7.17 62.72 8.72
N ARG A 144 -6.30 63.23 9.60
CA ARG A 144 -6.12 64.68 9.82
C ARG A 144 -5.81 65.46 8.54
N PHE A 145 -5.29 64.81 7.50
CA PHE A 145 -4.86 65.42 6.24
C PHE A 145 -5.83 65.19 5.07
N GLY A 146 -7.12 64.95 5.35
CA GLY A 146 -8.17 64.96 4.33
C GLY A 146 -8.66 63.58 3.86
N GLY A 147 -8.25 62.49 4.51
CA GLY A 147 -8.91 61.21 4.35
C GLY A 147 -10.30 61.29 4.97
N LYS A 148 -11.36 61.16 4.16
CA LYS A 148 -12.73 61.06 4.70
C LYS A 148 -12.89 59.71 5.40
N ALA A 149 -13.60 59.73 6.51
CA ALA A 149 -13.99 58.51 7.20
C ALA A 149 -15.12 57.82 6.41
N TYR A 150 -15.13 56.49 6.35
CA TYR A 150 -16.08 55.74 5.54
C TYR A 150 -16.29 54.31 6.07
N TRP A 151 -17.39 53.69 5.66
CA TRP A 151 -17.64 52.27 5.91
C TRP A 151 -16.93 51.42 4.86
N LEU A 152 -16.01 50.55 5.29
CA LEU A 152 -15.43 49.52 4.45
C LEU A 152 -16.37 48.33 4.43
N ASN A 153 -16.74 47.85 3.24
CA ASN A 153 -17.36 46.55 3.06
C ASN A 153 -16.83 45.89 1.78
N VAL A 154 -15.89 44.97 1.94
CA VAL A 154 -15.22 44.31 0.81
C VAL A 154 -15.41 42.81 0.88
N SER A 155 -15.72 42.21 -0.27
CA SER A 155 -15.85 40.77 -0.44
C SER A 155 -14.86 40.26 -1.48
N GLN A 156 -14.45 39.00 -1.33
CA GLN A 156 -13.65 38.33 -2.36
C GLN A 156 -14.37 38.38 -3.72
N GLN A 157 -13.65 38.68 -4.79
CA GLN A 157 -14.21 38.82 -6.13
C GLN A 157 -14.28 37.46 -6.83
N LYS A 158 -15.21 37.34 -7.79
CA LYS A 158 -15.25 36.19 -8.68
C LYS A 158 -13.90 36.05 -9.40
N ASP A 159 -13.40 34.82 -9.54
CA ASP A 159 -12.11 34.50 -10.17
C ASP A 159 -10.85 35.04 -9.46
N LYS A 160 -11.01 35.70 -8.29
CA LYS A 160 -9.90 36.19 -7.46
C LYS A 160 -10.10 35.80 -5.98
N PRO A 161 -10.01 34.50 -5.66
CA PRO A 161 -10.24 34.03 -4.30
C PRO A 161 -9.17 34.53 -3.34
N TRP A 162 -9.58 34.81 -2.11
CA TRP A 162 -8.65 34.99 -1.01
C TRP A 162 -8.28 33.61 -0.46
N ILE A 163 -7.01 33.24 -0.54
CA ILE A 163 -6.52 31.92 -0.15
C ILE A 163 -5.50 32.10 0.96
N PHE A 164 -5.81 31.54 2.11
CA PHE A 164 -4.92 31.52 3.27
C PHE A 164 -4.08 30.25 3.24
N ARG A 165 -2.83 30.35 3.68
CA ARG A 165 -1.88 29.23 3.73
C ARG A 165 -1.45 28.99 5.17
N SER A 166 -1.51 27.74 5.59
CA SER A 166 -0.95 27.29 6.87
C SER A 166 -0.03 26.10 6.63
N ARG A 167 1.01 25.99 7.46
CA ARG A 167 1.79 24.76 7.58
C ARG A 167 1.19 23.96 8.72
N VAL A 168 0.77 22.73 8.41
CA VAL A 168 0.09 21.85 9.34
C VAL A 168 0.85 20.54 9.40
N ASP A 169 1.11 20.07 10.61
CA ASP A 169 1.65 18.74 10.81
C ASP A 169 0.55 17.72 10.54
N ILE A 170 0.92 16.52 10.12
CA ILE A 170 0.00 15.41 9.98
C ILE A 170 0.02 14.66 11.31
N ALA A 171 -1.13 14.53 11.97
CA ALA A 171 -1.27 13.74 13.20
C ALA A 171 -2.13 12.49 12.98
N ARG A 172 -1.76 11.41 13.70
CA ARG A 172 -2.60 10.22 13.85
C ARG A 172 -3.54 10.44 15.02
N GLN A 173 -4.84 10.38 14.77
CA GLN A 173 -5.83 10.24 15.84
C GLN A 173 -6.62 8.96 15.62
N THR A 174 -6.54 8.05 16.60
CA THR A 174 -7.45 6.91 16.66
C THR A 174 -8.75 7.38 17.29
N VAL A 175 -9.83 7.39 16.51
CA VAL A 175 -11.15 7.79 16.99
C VAL A 175 -12.02 6.54 17.10
N ASP A 176 -12.47 6.24 18.31
CA ASP A 176 -13.55 5.26 18.50
C ASP A 176 -14.88 5.97 18.16
N PRO A 177 -15.52 5.65 17.02
CA PRO A 177 -16.74 6.33 16.58
C PRO A 177 -17.91 6.11 17.54
N LYS A 178 -17.91 5.05 18.35
CA LYS A 178 -18.97 4.77 19.33
C LYS A 178 -18.83 5.63 20.58
N LYS A 179 -17.59 5.88 20.99
CA LYS A 179 -17.29 6.69 22.18
C LYS A 179 -17.19 8.17 21.87
N ASN A 180 -16.80 8.52 20.66
CA ASN A 180 -16.56 9.90 20.23
C ASN A 180 -17.25 10.18 18.89
N PRO A 181 -18.58 10.04 18.80
CA PRO A 181 -19.30 10.24 17.54
C PRO A 181 -19.07 11.65 17.00
N ASP A 182 -18.96 12.67 17.85
CA ASP A 182 -18.80 14.07 17.43
C ASP A 182 -17.43 14.39 16.81
N LYS A 183 -16.44 13.51 16.99
CA LYS A 183 -15.12 13.63 16.36
C LYS A 183 -15.05 13.03 14.97
N VAL A 184 -16.14 12.41 14.49
CA VAL A 184 -16.21 11.76 13.18
C VAL A 184 -17.18 12.53 12.28
N PRO A 185 -16.75 12.97 11.08
CA PRO A 185 -17.63 13.64 10.13
C PRO A 185 -18.92 12.86 9.86
N THR A 186 -20.05 13.57 9.72
CA THR A 186 -21.40 12.97 9.62
C THR A 186 -21.54 12.01 8.44
N ASP A 187 -20.92 12.30 7.30
CA ASP A 187 -20.88 11.43 6.14
C ASP A 187 -20.11 10.12 6.41
N VAL A 188 -19.01 10.20 7.17
CA VAL A 188 -18.26 9.01 7.65
C VAL A 188 -19.11 8.23 8.66
N ARG A 189 -19.80 8.89 9.60
CA ARG A 189 -20.77 8.24 10.51
C ARG A 189 -21.87 7.50 9.77
N ASN A 190 -22.48 8.14 8.77
CA ASN A 190 -23.53 7.51 7.95
C ASN A 190 -23.00 6.29 7.20
N ALA A 191 -21.77 6.36 6.68
CA ALA A 191 -21.12 5.21 6.05
C ALA A 191 -20.90 4.07 7.05
N LEU A 192 -20.48 4.38 8.29
CA LEU A 192 -20.30 3.37 9.34
C LEU A 192 -21.62 2.75 9.79
N GLU A 193 -22.69 3.52 9.93
CA GLU A 193 -24.02 2.99 10.27
C GLU A 193 -24.52 2.00 9.22
N VAL A 194 -24.25 2.28 7.93
CA VAL A 194 -24.53 1.34 6.83
C VAL A 194 -23.69 0.08 6.97
N LEU A 195 -22.41 0.20 7.39
CA LEU A 195 -21.52 -0.94 7.60
C LEU A 195 -21.94 -1.79 8.82
N GLU A 196 -22.34 -1.19 9.93
CA GLU A 196 -22.83 -1.89 11.13
C GLU A 196 -24.11 -2.68 10.87
N LYS A 197 -25.02 -2.12 10.05
CA LYS A 197 -26.25 -2.80 9.62
C LYS A 197 -25.98 -4.02 8.73
N LYS A 198 -24.83 -4.06 8.04
CA LYS A 198 -24.47 -5.13 7.09
C LYS A 198 -23.58 -6.22 7.68
N ALA A 199 -22.81 -5.94 8.74
CA ALA A 199 -22.23 -6.98 9.58
C ALA A 199 -21.95 -6.47 11.00
N PRO A 200 -22.45 -7.14 12.06
CA PRO A 200 -22.08 -6.82 13.43
C PRO A 200 -20.67 -7.34 13.70
N MET A 201 -19.65 -6.50 13.47
CA MET A 201 -18.24 -6.82 13.73
C MET A 201 -17.69 -5.90 14.82
N THR A 202 -17.09 -6.49 15.85
CA THR A 202 -16.62 -5.85 17.07
C THR A 202 -15.22 -5.21 17.01
N GLU A 203 -14.55 -5.12 15.85
CA GLU A 203 -13.11 -4.82 15.82
C GLU A 203 -12.65 -3.75 14.83
N PHE A 204 -13.51 -2.81 14.45
CA PHE A 204 -13.09 -1.71 13.58
C PHE A 204 -12.73 -0.46 14.36
N LYS A 205 -11.41 -0.22 14.52
CA LYS A 205 -10.89 1.11 14.86
C LYS A 205 -10.83 1.94 13.58
N ILE A 206 -11.42 3.14 13.63
CA ILE A 206 -11.24 4.13 12.58
C ILE A 206 -10.01 4.92 12.94
N GLU A 207 -9.09 4.96 11.99
CA GLU A 207 -7.91 5.78 12.11
C GLU A 207 -8.00 6.88 11.07
N GLN A 208 -8.08 8.10 11.58
CA GLN A 208 -8.24 9.31 10.79
C GLN A 208 -6.88 9.99 10.68
N LEU A 209 -6.58 10.44 9.47
CA LEU A 209 -5.50 11.38 9.25
C LEU A 209 -6.07 12.77 9.39
N LEU A 210 -5.65 13.44 10.46
CA LEU A 210 -6.10 14.78 10.79
C LEU A 210 -4.92 15.72 10.59
N LEU A 211 -5.21 16.88 10.01
CA LEU A 211 -4.26 17.97 10.10
C LEU A 211 -4.15 18.35 11.58
N ASP A 212 -2.94 18.34 12.13
CA ASP A 212 -2.69 18.87 13.46
C ASP A 212 -2.83 20.40 13.39
N LEU A 213 -3.95 20.86 13.92
CA LEU A 213 -4.32 22.27 13.91
C LEU A 213 -3.84 23.00 15.17
N GLU A 214 -3.23 22.32 16.16
CA GLU A 214 -2.77 22.95 17.40
C GLU A 214 -1.51 23.80 17.17
N ASN A 215 -0.66 23.39 16.23
CA ASN A 215 0.60 24.07 15.89
C ASN A 215 0.52 24.89 14.59
N ALA A 216 -0.68 25.04 14.02
CA ALA A 216 -0.91 25.65 12.72
C ALA A 216 -0.76 27.18 12.76
N GLY A 217 0.31 27.69 12.13
CA GLY A 217 0.57 29.12 11.98
C GLY A 217 0.32 29.63 10.56
N LEU A 218 -0.20 30.85 10.42
CA LEU A 218 -0.39 31.50 9.13
C LEU A 218 0.98 31.80 8.53
N MET A 219 1.23 31.30 7.32
CA MET A 219 2.45 31.65 6.61
C MET A 219 2.30 33.03 5.99
N ASP A 220 3.34 33.87 6.11
CA ASP A 220 3.31 35.32 5.82
C ASP A 220 3.17 35.69 4.33
N GLU A 221 2.83 34.72 3.48
CA GLU A 221 2.69 34.85 2.03
C GLU A 221 1.23 34.98 1.57
N GLY A 222 0.31 35.33 2.48
CA GLY A 222 -1.09 35.60 2.14
C GLY A 222 -1.18 36.66 1.06
N GLY A 223 -1.54 36.25 -0.17
CA GLY A 223 -1.64 37.10 -1.35
C GLY A 223 -2.46 38.37 -1.09
N GLN A 224 -2.29 39.38 -1.94
CA GLN A 224 -3.02 40.65 -1.79
C GLN A 224 -4.53 40.41 -1.65
N LEU A 225 -5.06 40.67 -0.46
CA LEU A 225 -6.50 40.71 -0.20
C LEU A 225 -7.04 41.97 -0.88
N GLU A 226 -7.48 41.84 -2.13
CA GLU A 226 -7.94 42.98 -2.94
C GLU A 226 -9.02 43.78 -2.19
N GLY A 227 -8.81 45.08 -2.02
CA GLY A 227 -9.69 45.96 -1.25
C GLY A 227 -9.31 46.14 0.22
N ILE A 228 -8.34 45.38 0.74
CA ILE A 228 -7.79 45.54 2.10
C ILE A 228 -6.35 46.01 1.99
N ARG A 229 -6.03 47.12 2.66
CA ARG A 229 -4.67 47.68 2.67
C ARG A 229 -3.76 46.80 3.53
N ASN A 230 -2.56 46.48 3.04
CA ASN A 230 -1.51 45.86 3.85
C ASN A 230 -0.35 46.86 4.02
N PRO A 231 0.05 47.23 5.25
CA PRO A 231 -0.57 46.85 6.53
C PRO A 231 -1.83 47.69 6.82
N SER A 232 -2.81 47.08 7.50
CA SER A 232 -3.93 47.78 8.15
C SER A 232 -4.40 46.97 9.35
N PRO A 233 -5.11 47.58 10.31
CA PRO A 233 -5.70 46.86 11.43
C PRO A 233 -6.64 45.72 11.01
N GLU A 234 -7.36 45.86 9.89
CA GLU A 234 -8.23 44.81 9.33
C GLU A 234 -7.41 43.64 8.79
N TYR A 235 -6.28 43.92 8.14
CA TYR A 235 -5.35 42.90 7.68
C TYR A 235 -4.71 42.15 8.86
N THR A 236 -4.35 42.85 9.93
CA THR A 236 -3.84 42.25 11.19
C THR A 236 -4.91 41.39 11.86
N MET A 237 -6.14 41.89 12.00
CA MET A 237 -7.28 41.13 12.55
C MET A 237 -7.45 39.79 11.82
N LEU A 238 -7.44 39.80 10.49
CA LEU A 238 -7.57 38.57 9.71
C LEU A 238 -6.42 37.61 9.98
N LYS A 239 -5.19 38.10 10.06
CA LYS A 239 -4.02 37.26 10.36
C LYS A 239 -4.10 36.61 11.75
N GLU A 240 -4.63 37.32 12.73
CA GLU A 240 -4.68 36.85 14.12
C GLU A 240 -5.88 35.94 14.41
N THR A 241 -7.02 36.19 13.74
CA THR A 241 -8.30 35.53 14.11
C THR A 241 -8.79 34.49 13.12
N PHE A 242 -8.45 34.63 11.83
CA PHE A 242 -9.03 33.76 10.79
C PHE A 242 -8.71 32.29 11.05
N LEU A 243 -7.44 31.94 11.28
CA LEU A 243 -7.05 30.54 11.51
C LEU A 243 -7.71 29.94 12.73
N GLY A 244 -7.69 30.65 13.87
CA GLY A 244 -8.28 30.15 15.11
C GLY A 244 -9.77 29.85 14.92
N SER A 245 -10.52 30.83 14.41
CA SER A 245 -11.95 30.67 14.14
C SER A 245 -12.24 29.63 13.05
N TYR A 246 -11.38 29.54 12.02
CA TYR A 246 -11.47 28.53 10.96
C TYR A 246 -11.29 27.11 11.51
N PHE A 247 -10.26 26.90 12.33
CA PHE A 247 -9.96 25.59 12.91
C PHE A 247 -10.98 25.20 13.97
N ASP A 248 -11.46 26.14 14.78
CA ASP A 248 -12.53 25.89 15.75
C ASP A 248 -13.83 25.48 15.05
N GLN A 249 -14.21 26.16 13.97
CA GLN A 249 -15.39 25.76 13.21
C GLN A 249 -15.22 24.38 12.57
N MET A 250 -14.05 24.08 12.00
CA MET A 250 -13.78 22.75 11.46
C MET A 250 -13.96 21.69 12.55
N ARG A 251 -13.38 21.90 13.74
CA ARG A 251 -13.54 20.97 14.89
C ARG A 251 -15.00 20.71 15.27
N THR A 252 -15.90 21.70 15.17
CA THR A 252 -17.34 21.47 15.47
C THR A 252 -18.03 20.47 14.53
N ASN A 253 -17.48 20.28 13.32
CA ASN A 253 -17.98 19.32 12.33
C ASN A 253 -17.09 18.05 12.22
N GLY A 254 -16.10 17.91 13.11
CA GLY A 254 -15.00 16.94 13.03
C GLY A 254 -13.73 17.55 12.41
N GLU A 255 -12.54 17.18 12.91
CA GLU A 255 -11.26 17.68 12.39
C GLU A 255 -11.12 17.45 10.86
N PRO A 256 -10.41 18.32 10.12
CA PRO A 256 -10.27 18.17 8.68
C PRO A 256 -9.55 16.88 8.33
N LEU A 257 -10.31 15.99 7.70
CA LEU A 257 -9.90 14.65 7.33
C LEU A 257 -9.15 14.69 6.00
N LEU A 258 -7.84 14.42 6.02
CA LEU A 258 -7.08 14.16 4.79
C LEU A 258 -7.39 12.77 4.24
N SER A 259 -7.62 11.80 5.14
CA SER A 259 -7.97 10.43 4.79
C SER A 259 -8.58 9.70 5.97
N CYS A 260 -9.55 8.83 5.69
CA CYS A 260 -10.17 7.95 6.68
C CYS A 260 -9.84 6.50 6.32
N THR A 261 -9.15 5.80 7.23
CA THR A 261 -8.99 4.36 7.11
C THR A 261 -10.14 3.70 7.87
N ILE A 262 -11.16 3.28 7.12
CA ILE A 262 -12.21 2.42 7.65
C ILE A 262 -11.71 0.99 7.53
N ASN A 263 -11.41 0.35 8.65
CA ASN A 263 -11.43 -1.10 8.69
C ASN A 263 -12.92 -1.49 8.52
N GLY A 264 -13.29 -2.13 7.40
CA GLY A 264 -14.69 -2.32 7.01
C GLY A 264 -15.13 -3.78 6.97
N PRO A 265 -16.41 -4.11 7.30
CA PRO A 265 -16.97 -5.44 7.10
C PRO A 265 -17.36 -5.73 5.63
N ALA A 266 -17.79 -6.97 5.40
CA ALA A 266 -18.02 -7.61 4.09
C ALA A 266 -19.18 -6.99 3.28
N GLN A 267 -19.06 -7.05 1.95
CA GLN A 267 -20.17 -6.84 1.01
C GLN A 267 -20.98 -8.14 0.85
N ASP A 268 -22.19 -8.02 0.29
CA ASP A 268 -23.20 -9.07 0.05
C ASP A 268 -22.75 -10.22 -0.89
N LYS A 269 -21.50 -10.21 -1.36
CA LYS A 269 -20.80 -11.34 -1.98
C LYS A 269 -19.55 -11.63 -1.16
N PRO A 270 -19.19 -12.89 -0.88
CA PRO A 270 -17.96 -13.20 -0.16
C PRO A 270 -16.78 -12.59 -0.92
N VAL A 271 -16.28 -11.45 -0.41
CA VAL A 271 -14.98 -10.91 -0.81
C VAL A 271 -14.00 -11.80 -0.08
N ALA A 272 -13.12 -12.48 -0.83
CA ALA A 272 -12.05 -13.25 -0.22
C ALA A 272 -11.28 -12.34 0.75
N GLU A 273 -11.06 -12.83 1.99
CA GLU A 273 -10.38 -12.04 3.00
C GLU A 273 -8.95 -11.71 2.54
N SER A 274 -8.48 -10.51 2.89
CA SER A 274 -7.10 -10.09 2.60
C SER A 274 -6.14 -11.13 3.17
N THR A 275 -5.15 -11.53 2.38
CA THR A 275 -4.15 -12.50 2.84
C THR A 275 -3.16 -11.89 3.83
N LEU A 276 -2.93 -10.59 3.74
CA LEU A 276 -2.17 -9.82 4.73
C LEU A 276 -3.13 -9.09 5.68
N HIS A 277 -3.07 -9.43 6.96
CA HIS A 277 -3.85 -8.75 8.00
C HIS A 277 -3.01 -7.63 8.60
N ILE A 278 -3.29 -6.38 8.21
CA ILE A 278 -2.57 -5.22 8.73
C ILE A 278 -2.85 -5.07 10.23
N THR A 279 -1.80 -5.08 11.04
CA THR A 279 -1.88 -5.01 12.51
C THR A 279 -1.35 -3.71 13.08
N ASP A 280 -0.46 -3.02 12.35
CA ASP A 280 0.03 -1.69 12.69
C ASP A 280 0.35 -0.93 11.39
N PHE A 281 0.16 0.38 11.40
CA PHE A 281 0.59 1.24 10.29
C PHE A 281 0.95 2.65 10.75
N ARG A 282 1.76 3.35 9.95
CA ARG A 282 2.12 4.77 10.12
C ARG A 282 2.14 5.47 8.77
N TYR A 283 2.13 6.79 8.76
CA TYR A 283 2.26 7.59 7.54
C TYR A 283 3.71 8.02 7.31
N ASN A 284 4.05 8.20 6.03
CA ASN A 284 5.24 8.89 5.57
C ASN A 284 4.91 9.70 4.32
N LEU A 285 5.29 10.97 4.30
CA LEU A 285 5.25 11.76 3.07
C LEU A 285 6.49 11.49 2.24
N SER A 286 6.31 11.34 0.93
CA SER A 286 7.40 11.27 -0.04
C SER A 286 7.26 12.43 -1.03
N PRO A 287 8.18 13.41 -1.02
CA PRO A 287 8.24 14.40 -2.08
C PRO A 287 8.63 13.72 -3.40
N TYR A 288 8.53 14.46 -4.51
CA TYR A 288 9.08 13.98 -5.77
C TYR A 288 10.60 13.91 -5.72
N LEU A 289 11.13 12.77 -6.13
CA LEU A 289 12.56 12.47 -6.14
C LEU A 289 13.14 12.54 -7.54
N GLY A 290 14.36 13.06 -7.64
CA GLY A 290 15.16 13.07 -8.84
C GLY A 290 15.77 11.70 -9.15
N PRO A 291 16.52 11.58 -10.28
CA PRO A 291 17.21 10.34 -10.65
C PRO A 291 18.29 9.88 -9.65
N ASP A 292 18.77 10.80 -8.80
CA ASP A 292 19.71 10.56 -7.71
C ASP A 292 19.05 9.98 -6.45
N GLY A 293 17.71 9.89 -6.43
CA GLY A 293 16.94 9.41 -5.28
C GLY A 293 16.72 10.49 -4.22
N GLU A 294 17.08 11.75 -4.49
CA GLU A 294 16.94 12.87 -3.57
C GLU A 294 15.76 13.78 -3.96
N PRO A 295 15.16 14.51 -3.00
CA PRO A 295 14.07 15.44 -3.29
C PRO A 295 14.49 16.56 -4.27
N VAL A 296 13.69 16.78 -5.31
CA VAL A 296 13.94 17.86 -6.27
C VAL A 296 13.56 19.21 -5.66
N GLY A 297 14.52 20.12 -5.49
CA GLY A 297 14.33 21.41 -4.80
C GLY A 297 13.30 22.37 -5.40
N ASP A 298 13.04 22.31 -6.71
CA ASP A 298 11.97 23.06 -7.36
C ASP A 298 11.22 22.17 -8.38
N PRO A 299 10.27 21.35 -7.91
CA PRO A 299 9.58 20.42 -8.78
C PRO A 299 8.54 21.15 -9.64
N THR A 300 8.45 20.77 -10.92
CA THR A 300 7.41 21.24 -11.83
C THR A 300 6.00 20.90 -11.28
N PRO A 301 4.93 21.57 -11.76
CA PRO A 301 3.56 21.28 -11.30
C PRO A 301 3.18 19.81 -11.36
N ASN A 302 3.53 19.10 -12.44
CA ASN A 302 3.25 17.67 -12.57
C ASN A 302 4.11 16.81 -11.65
N GLN A 303 5.36 17.21 -11.38
CA GLN A 303 6.21 16.51 -10.41
C GLN A 303 5.66 16.65 -8.98
N LYS A 304 5.12 17.82 -8.61
CA LYS A 304 4.43 17.97 -7.32
C LYS A 304 3.22 17.03 -7.19
N MET A 305 2.54 16.74 -8.31
CA MET A 305 1.30 15.95 -8.28
C MET A 305 1.56 14.47 -7.96
N VAL A 306 2.74 13.95 -8.28
CA VAL A 306 3.12 12.55 -7.99
C VAL A 306 3.74 12.36 -6.60
N ALA A 307 3.98 13.43 -5.84
CA ALA A 307 4.35 13.29 -4.43
C ALA A 307 3.28 12.46 -3.71
N THR A 308 3.67 11.62 -2.75
CA THR A 308 2.76 10.65 -2.15
C THR A 308 2.64 10.74 -0.64
N LEU A 309 1.43 10.49 -0.16
CA LEU A 309 1.19 10.03 1.21
C LEU A 309 1.28 8.51 1.21
N ASN A 310 2.16 7.96 2.04
CA ASN A 310 2.40 6.52 2.13
C ASN A 310 1.94 5.98 3.48
N TYR A 311 1.13 4.93 3.45
CA TYR A 311 0.80 4.08 4.57
C TYR A 311 1.84 2.97 4.65
N LEU A 312 2.70 3.05 5.65
CA LEU A 312 3.70 2.04 6.00
C LEU A 312 3.03 1.01 6.89
N CYS A 313 2.99 -0.24 6.47
CA CYS A 313 2.20 -1.28 7.15
C CYS A 313 3.08 -2.40 7.70
N ALA A 314 2.71 -2.89 8.88
CA ALA A 314 3.11 -4.18 9.43
C ALA A 314 1.88 -5.07 9.53
N ALA A 315 2.05 -6.37 9.26
CA ALA A 315 0.99 -7.34 9.18
C ALA A 315 1.26 -8.54 10.09
N ASN A 316 0.20 -9.32 10.36
CA ASN A 316 0.28 -10.60 11.05
C ASN A 316 0.99 -10.53 12.43
N GLY A 317 0.87 -9.39 13.12
CA GLY A 317 1.45 -9.16 14.44
C GLY A 317 2.88 -8.62 14.43
N ASN A 318 3.45 -8.38 13.24
CA ASN A 318 4.74 -7.70 13.11
C ASN A 318 4.65 -6.25 13.62
N HIS A 319 5.81 -5.72 14.02
CA HIS A 319 5.95 -4.34 14.47
C HIS A 319 6.53 -3.47 13.38
N LEU A 320 6.09 -2.20 13.33
CA LEU A 320 6.65 -1.24 12.42
C LEU A 320 8.10 -0.90 12.79
N PRO A 321 9.02 -0.99 11.82
CA PRO A 321 10.37 -0.47 11.97
C PRO A 321 10.38 1.07 11.98
N PRO A 322 11.53 1.71 12.26
CA PRO A 322 11.70 3.15 12.16
C PRO A 322 11.29 3.68 10.77
N ARG A 323 10.78 4.92 10.74
CA ARG A 323 10.41 5.57 9.48
C ARG A 323 11.66 6.04 8.75
N ASN A 324 11.82 5.63 7.49
CA ASN A 324 12.90 6.09 6.63
C ASN A 324 12.34 6.62 5.29
N PRO A 325 12.90 7.72 4.75
CA PRO A 325 12.51 8.21 3.42
C PRO A 325 12.83 7.18 2.34
N PHE A 326 11.92 7.04 1.38
CA PHE A 326 12.18 6.25 0.18
C PHE A 326 13.10 7.00 -0.77
N THR A 327 13.89 6.25 -1.55
CA THR A 327 14.80 6.78 -2.58
C THR A 327 14.26 6.57 -4.00
N TRP A 328 12.95 6.31 -4.12
CA TRP A 328 12.23 6.17 -5.39
C TRP A 328 10.86 6.84 -5.33
N ASN A 329 10.31 7.17 -6.50
CA ASN A 329 8.94 7.63 -6.65
C ASN A 329 7.98 6.44 -6.71
N TRP A 330 6.83 6.51 -6.04
CA TRP A 330 5.82 5.46 -6.09
C TRP A 330 4.97 5.49 -7.37
N VAL A 331 4.80 6.67 -7.95
CA VAL A 331 4.08 6.91 -9.20
C VAL A 331 4.93 7.84 -10.07
N ASP A 332 5.01 7.55 -11.35
CA ASP A 332 5.70 8.42 -12.30
C ASP A 332 4.79 9.52 -12.86
N VAL A 333 5.37 10.64 -13.33
CA VAL A 333 4.59 11.74 -13.92
C VAL A 333 3.75 11.27 -15.11
N SER A 334 4.25 10.32 -15.90
CA SER A 334 3.51 9.72 -17.03
C SER A 334 2.34 8.82 -16.62
N GLU A 335 2.21 8.52 -15.33
CA GLU A 335 1.22 7.61 -14.75
C GLU A 335 0.03 8.37 -14.08
N LEU A 336 0.14 9.69 -13.89
CA LEU A 336 -0.84 10.52 -13.16
C LEU A 336 -2.27 10.42 -13.68
N ASP A 337 -2.47 10.46 -14.99
CA ASP A 337 -3.83 10.45 -15.59
C ASP A 337 -4.51 9.08 -15.50
N LYS A 338 -3.80 8.05 -15.04
CA LYS A 338 -4.24 6.64 -15.07
C LYS A 338 -4.40 6.04 -13.69
N TYR A 339 -3.56 6.45 -12.75
CA TYR A 339 -3.45 5.79 -11.46
C TYR A 339 -3.39 6.81 -10.33
N HIS A 340 -4.12 6.53 -9.27
CA HIS A 340 -4.24 7.39 -8.10
C HIS A 340 -3.19 7.05 -7.01
N GLY A 341 -2.47 5.94 -7.19
CA GLY A 341 -1.55 5.41 -6.20
C GLY A 341 -0.97 4.05 -6.58
N THR A 342 -0.24 3.46 -5.64
CA THR A 342 0.37 2.13 -5.77
C THR A 342 0.35 1.40 -4.44
N ILE A 343 0.17 0.08 -4.46
CA ILE A 343 0.48 -0.81 -3.36
C ILE A 343 1.73 -1.62 -3.68
N ALA A 344 2.58 -1.83 -2.67
CA ALA A 344 3.66 -2.81 -2.72
C ALA A 344 3.60 -3.74 -1.51
N VAL A 345 3.87 -5.02 -1.74
CA VAL A 345 4.02 -6.05 -0.72
C VAL A 345 5.45 -6.55 -0.77
N ARG A 346 6.09 -6.62 0.40
CA ARG A 346 7.47 -7.08 0.52
C ARG A 346 7.63 -8.51 0.02
N ARG A 347 8.71 -8.76 -0.75
CA ARG A 347 9.05 -10.10 -1.31
C ARG A 347 8.91 -11.24 -0.30
N ASP A 348 9.41 -11.03 0.92
CA ASP A 348 9.46 -12.05 1.95
C ASP A 348 8.06 -12.43 2.43
N CYS A 349 7.14 -11.47 2.54
CA CYS A 349 5.75 -11.73 2.92
C CYS A 349 5.04 -12.62 1.89
N LEU A 350 5.28 -12.39 0.60
CA LEU A 350 4.74 -13.27 -0.44
C LEU A 350 5.43 -14.64 -0.45
N ALA A 351 6.76 -14.68 -0.30
CA ALA A 351 7.52 -15.93 -0.23
C ALA A 351 7.08 -16.81 0.97
N GLU A 352 6.85 -16.22 2.14
CA GLU A 352 6.30 -16.87 3.34
C GLU A 352 4.93 -17.48 3.05
N TYR A 353 4.03 -16.70 2.45
CA TYR A 353 2.72 -17.17 2.04
C TYR A 353 2.82 -18.39 1.10
N LEU A 354 3.62 -18.28 0.04
CA LEU A 354 3.80 -19.37 -0.94
C LEU A 354 4.48 -20.58 -0.32
N SER A 355 5.40 -20.40 0.64
CA SER A 355 6.14 -21.48 1.28
C SER A 355 5.22 -22.53 1.92
N SER A 356 4.18 -22.07 2.63
CA SER A 356 3.23 -22.94 3.31
C SER A 356 2.40 -23.76 2.31
N LYS A 357 1.99 -23.13 1.20
CA LYS A 357 1.20 -23.76 0.14
C LYS A 357 2.05 -24.77 -0.62
N LEU A 358 3.24 -24.37 -1.06
CA LEU A 358 4.15 -25.19 -1.86
C LEU A 358 4.71 -26.39 -1.08
N ALA A 359 5.01 -26.24 0.21
CA ALA A 359 5.51 -27.34 1.04
C ALA A 359 4.59 -28.57 0.96
N SER A 360 3.27 -28.37 1.02
CA SER A 360 2.30 -29.47 0.91
C SER A 360 2.27 -30.11 -0.48
N GLN A 361 2.46 -29.33 -1.53
CA GLN A 361 2.37 -29.78 -2.92
C GLN A 361 3.59 -30.58 -3.37
N VAL A 362 4.75 -30.37 -2.74
CA VAL A 362 6.00 -31.05 -3.12
C VAL A 362 6.24 -32.37 -2.39
N LEU A 363 5.53 -32.65 -1.29
CA LEU A 363 5.69 -33.90 -0.53
C LEU A 363 5.58 -35.17 -1.39
N PRO A 364 4.67 -35.28 -2.36
CA PRO A 364 4.61 -36.45 -3.25
C PRO A 364 5.89 -36.70 -4.06
N ASN A 365 6.71 -35.67 -4.30
CA ASN A 365 7.98 -35.78 -5.01
C ASN A 365 9.16 -36.10 -4.07
N CYS A 366 8.94 -36.04 -2.76
CA CYS A 366 9.96 -36.28 -1.73
C CYS A 366 9.93 -37.75 -1.28
N ILE A 367 10.26 -38.65 -2.21
CA ILE A 367 10.05 -40.10 -2.08
C ILE A 367 11.17 -40.76 -1.28
N LYS A 368 10.82 -41.65 -0.35
CA LYS A 368 11.74 -42.50 0.41
C LYS A 368 11.81 -43.88 -0.22
N PRO A 369 12.62 -44.08 -1.28
CA PRO A 369 12.66 -45.35 -1.97
C PRO A 369 13.19 -46.44 -1.04
N THR A 370 12.48 -47.55 -1.01
CA THR A 370 13.01 -48.78 -0.44
C THR A 370 12.92 -49.89 -1.48
N PHE A 371 13.83 -50.83 -1.40
CA PHE A 371 13.77 -52.02 -2.23
C PHE A 371 14.29 -53.21 -1.43
N LYS A 372 13.90 -54.40 -1.89
CA LYS A 372 14.42 -55.66 -1.37
C LYS A 372 14.85 -56.58 -2.49
N PHE A 373 15.96 -57.26 -2.28
CA PHE A 373 16.40 -58.39 -3.09
C PHE A 373 15.74 -59.67 -2.60
N TRP A 374 15.27 -60.49 -3.54
CA TRP A 374 14.94 -61.89 -3.26
C TRP A 374 15.25 -62.77 -4.46
N ARG A 375 15.22 -64.08 -4.21
CA ARG A 375 15.32 -65.12 -5.23
C ARG A 375 14.22 -66.14 -5.01
N GLU A 376 13.62 -66.60 -6.10
CA GLU A 376 12.57 -67.64 -6.04
C GLU A 376 13.16 -69.04 -5.84
N SER A 377 14.41 -69.26 -6.28
CA SER A 377 15.16 -70.49 -6.03
C SER A 377 16.66 -70.24 -6.10
N VAL A 378 17.46 -71.22 -5.67
CA VAL A 378 18.93 -71.14 -5.68
C VAL A 378 19.54 -71.07 -7.09
N PHE A 379 18.75 -71.42 -8.11
CA PHE A 379 19.17 -71.49 -9.52
C PHE A 379 18.58 -70.38 -10.41
N ARG A 380 17.81 -69.44 -9.82
CA ARG A 380 17.25 -68.28 -10.54
C ARG A 380 18.02 -67.02 -10.20
N ASP A 381 17.99 -66.06 -11.13
CA ASP A 381 18.56 -64.73 -10.89
C ASP A 381 17.81 -63.98 -9.79
N TRP A 382 18.52 -63.07 -9.14
CA TRP A 382 17.97 -62.19 -8.14
C TRP A 382 16.99 -61.21 -8.77
N LYS A 383 15.92 -60.90 -8.03
CA LYS A 383 14.91 -59.91 -8.38
C LYS A 383 14.91 -58.78 -7.36
N ALA A 384 14.50 -57.60 -7.81
CA ALA A 384 14.24 -56.43 -6.96
C ALA A 384 12.75 -56.03 -7.02
N SER A 385 12.20 -55.65 -5.87
CA SER A 385 10.86 -55.10 -5.64
C SER A 385 11.11 -53.76 -5.03
N TRP A 386 10.48 -52.78 -5.64
CA TRP A 386 10.52 -51.42 -5.19
C TRP A 386 9.26 -51.11 -4.38
N ASP A 387 9.42 -50.20 -3.44
CA ASP A 387 8.33 -49.55 -2.73
C ASP A 387 8.63 -48.06 -2.68
N PHE A 388 7.83 -47.29 -3.42
CA PHE A 388 7.84 -45.83 -3.46
C PHE A 388 6.62 -45.21 -2.77
N SER A 389 5.83 -46.01 -2.04
CA SER A 389 4.62 -45.53 -1.36
C SER A 389 4.90 -44.54 -0.22
N LYS A 390 6.15 -44.49 0.26
CA LYS A 390 6.56 -43.63 1.38
C LYS A 390 7.18 -42.33 0.89
N THR A 391 6.72 -41.23 1.46
CA THR A 391 7.26 -39.88 1.22
C THR A 391 7.78 -39.24 2.50
N ALA A 392 8.39 -38.07 2.38
CA ALA A 392 8.63 -37.16 3.50
C ALA A 392 7.31 -36.86 4.24
N ALA A 393 7.40 -36.69 5.56
CA ALA A 393 6.27 -36.23 6.36
C ALA A 393 6.17 -34.70 6.31
N ASP A 394 7.32 -34.04 6.24
CA ASP A 394 7.50 -32.61 6.16
C ASP A 394 8.71 -32.26 5.26
N VAL A 395 8.70 -31.04 4.75
CA VAL A 395 9.84 -30.39 4.12
C VAL A 395 9.98 -29.00 4.73
N LYS A 396 11.21 -28.49 4.79
CA LYS A 396 11.49 -27.16 5.33
C LYS A 396 11.85 -26.21 4.20
N PRO A 397 10.93 -25.33 3.78
CA PRO A 397 11.26 -24.26 2.87
C PRO A 397 12.27 -23.30 3.50
N THR A 398 13.18 -22.76 2.69
CA THR A 398 14.13 -21.72 3.05
C THR A 398 13.84 -20.49 2.22
N ILE A 399 13.56 -19.37 2.88
CA ILE A 399 13.38 -18.07 2.23
C ILE A 399 14.76 -17.45 2.05
N LEU A 400 15.02 -16.96 0.84
CA LEU A 400 16.29 -16.35 0.47
C LEU A 400 16.12 -14.83 0.52
N ALA A 401 17.03 -14.16 1.24
CA ALA A 401 16.91 -12.73 1.54
C ALA A 401 17.10 -11.81 0.32
N GLU A 402 17.82 -12.27 -0.71
CA GLU A 402 18.20 -11.44 -1.86
C GLU A 402 18.12 -12.21 -3.18
N GLY A 403 18.03 -11.46 -4.29
CA GLY A 403 17.99 -11.98 -5.65
C GLY A 403 16.63 -12.50 -6.10
N GLU A 404 16.52 -12.85 -7.37
CA GLU A 404 15.25 -13.31 -7.96
C GLU A 404 14.75 -14.62 -7.34
N LYS A 405 15.66 -15.49 -6.92
CA LYS A 405 15.31 -16.72 -6.19
C LYS A 405 14.92 -16.34 -4.76
N VAL A 406 13.65 -16.51 -4.44
CA VAL A 406 13.07 -16.04 -3.17
C VAL A 406 12.78 -17.17 -2.20
N LEU A 407 12.58 -18.39 -2.71
CA LEU A 407 12.25 -19.54 -1.90
C LEU A 407 12.89 -20.79 -2.50
N ARG A 408 13.39 -21.65 -1.63
CA ARG A 408 14.00 -22.92 -1.98
C ARG A 408 13.50 -24.01 -1.04
N ILE A 409 13.02 -25.11 -1.60
CA ILE A 409 12.72 -26.33 -0.85
C ILE A 409 13.70 -27.39 -1.28
N GLU A 410 14.52 -27.88 -0.37
CA GLU A 410 15.46 -28.98 -0.62
C GLU A 410 15.13 -30.15 0.27
N TRP A 411 15.20 -31.36 -0.30
CA TRP A 411 14.96 -32.58 0.42
C TRP A 411 15.85 -33.71 -0.11
N SER A 412 16.30 -34.58 0.80
CA SER A 412 16.98 -35.81 0.45
C SER A 412 16.49 -36.96 1.31
N SER A 413 16.26 -38.10 0.68
CA SER A 413 15.94 -39.32 1.40
C SER A 413 17.15 -39.78 2.23
N PRO A 414 16.93 -40.47 3.35
CA PRO A 414 17.94 -41.37 3.88
C PRO A 414 18.41 -42.33 2.79
N LYS A 415 19.67 -42.72 2.84
CA LYS A 415 20.18 -43.80 1.99
C LYS A 415 19.50 -45.11 2.39
N HIS A 416 18.94 -45.84 1.44
CA HIS A 416 18.46 -47.19 1.65
C HIS A 416 19.41 -48.18 0.99
N THR A 417 19.84 -49.19 1.75
CA THR A 417 20.77 -50.21 1.29
C THR A 417 20.16 -51.58 1.50
N ASP A 418 20.28 -52.44 0.51
CA ASP A 418 19.99 -53.86 0.67
C ASP A 418 21.14 -54.70 0.12
N GLU A 419 21.33 -55.87 0.72
CA GLU A 419 22.39 -56.81 0.38
C GLU A 419 21.86 -58.24 0.33
N ALA A 420 22.08 -58.90 -0.80
CA ALA A 420 21.80 -60.30 -0.99
C ALA A 420 23.09 -61.12 -0.87
N LYS A 421 23.18 -61.94 0.18
CA LYS A 421 24.33 -62.80 0.47
C LYS A 421 24.21 -64.15 -0.25
N GLY A 422 25.19 -64.49 -1.09
CA GLY A 422 25.23 -65.72 -1.89
C GLY A 422 26.30 -65.67 -3.00
N LEU A 423 26.31 -66.67 -3.90
CA LEU A 423 27.13 -66.62 -5.13
C LEU A 423 26.70 -65.42 -5.98
N GLY A 424 27.65 -64.53 -6.29
CA GLY A 424 27.38 -63.28 -7.00
C GLY A 424 26.80 -62.17 -6.10
N ILE A 425 27.36 -61.97 -4.89
CA ILE A 425 26.96 -60.96 -3.88
C ILE A 425 26.42 -59.70 -4.55
N LEU A 426 25.17 -59.38 -4.24
CA LEU A 426 24.50 -58.18 -4.73
C LEU A 426 24.35 -57.20 -3.59
N TRP A 427 24.73 -55.98 -3.86
CA TRP A 427 24.58 -54.86 -2.94
C TRP A 427 24.11 -53.67 -3.76
N ALA A 428 23.15 -52.92 -3.25
CA ALA A 428 22.82 -51.63 -3.82
C ALA A 428 22.45 -50.64 -2.73
N THR A 429 22.75 -49.38 -2.98
CA THR A 429 22.34 -48.23 -2.19
C THR A 429 21.64 -47.23 -3.08
N VAL A 430 20.52 -46.70 -2.61
CA VAL A 430 19.74 -45.70 -3.33
C VAL A 430 19.52 -44.46 -2.47
N GLN A 431 19.42 -43.32 -3.15
CA GLN A 431 19.08 -42.06 -2.52
C GLN A 431 18.29 -41.19 -3.49
N ALA A 432 17.16 -40.65 -3.05
CA ALA A 432 16.42 -39.64 -3.79
C ALA A 432 16.77 -38.23 -3.28
N GLN A 433 16.78 -37.27 -4.19
CA GLN A 433 16.96 -35.86 -3.92
C GLN A 433 15.92 -35.07 -4.71
N TYR A 434 15.36 -34.04 -4.09
CA TYR A 434 14.40 -33.16 -4.71
C TYR A 434 14.71 -31.72 -4.32
N THR A 435 14.67 -30.82 -5.30
CA THR A 435 14.71 -29.38 -5.07
C THR A 435 13.59 -28.68 -5.84
N LEU A 436 13.02 -27.66 -5.21
CA LEU A 436 12.13 -26.68 -5.83
C LEU A 436 12.69 -25.29 -5.57
N ASP A 437 13.09 -24.60 -6.63
CA ASP A 437 13.45 -23.19 -6.60
C ASP A 437 12.29 -22.34 -7.10
N VAL A 438 11.97 -21.28 -6.36
CA VAL A 438 10.95 -20.29 -6.71
C VAL A 438 11.63 -18.96 -7.00
N GLU A 439 11.37 -18.40 -8.16
CA GLU A 439 11.92 -17.12 -8.59
C GLU A 439 10.81 -16.11 -8.89
N PHE A 440 10.93 -14.91 -8.35
CA PHE A 440 10.14 -13.74 -8.74
C PHE A 440 10.97 -12.94 -9.75
N LYS A 441 10.51 -12.86 -11.00
CA LYS A 441 11.27 -12.18 -12.07
C LYS A 441 11.09 -10.68 -11.97
N GLY A 442 12.19 -9.97 -11.74
CA GLY A 442 12.16 -8.51 -11.58
C GLY A 442 11.70 -7.81 -12.85
N ASN A 443 10.93 -6.73 -12.68
CA ASN A 443 10.30 -5.96 -13.76
C ASN A 443 9.34 -6.80 -14.63
N SER A 444 8.83 -7.92 -14.10
CA SER A 444 7.92 -8.83 -14.80
C SER A 444 6.79 -9.27 -13.89
N ASN A 445 5.74 -9.84 -14.45
CA ASN A 445 4.62 -10.45 -13.73
C ASN A 445 4.77 -11.99 -13.65
N SER A 446 6.00 -12.50 -13.56
CA SER A 446 6.26 -13.95 -13.69
C SER A 446 6.86 -14.54 -12.43
N ILE A 447 6.33 -15.68 -12.00
CA ILE A 447 6.92 -16.59 -11.01
C ILE A 447 7.43 -17.81 -11.75
N LEU A 448 8.71 -18.18 -11.58
CA LEU A 448 9.25 -19.43 -12.12
C LEU A 448 9.38 -20.45 -11.00
N LEU A 449 8.92 -21.68 -11.27
CA LEU A 449 9.08 -22.82 -10.40
C LEU A 449 10.00 -23.84 -11.10
N THR A 450 11.21 -23.99 -10.59
CA THR A 450 12.18 -24.96 -11.14
C THR A 450 12.24 -26.18 -10.23
N HIS A 451 11.70 -27.28 -10.75
CA HIS A 451 11.78 -28.59 -10.14
C HIS A 451 13.05 -29.31 -10.59
N HIS A 452 13.72 -29.99 -9.67
CA HIS A 452 14.82 -30.88 -9.98
C HIS A 452 14.79 -32.10 -9.08
N PHE A 453 14.66 -33.28 -9.68
CA PHE A 453 14.59 -34.58 -9.01
C PHE A 453 15.74 -35.46 -9.47
N VAL A 454 16.48 -36.02 -8.52
CA VAL A 454 17.60 -36.92 -8.79
C VAL A 454 17.44 -38.21 -7.99
N PHE A 455 17.52 -39.35 -8.68
CA PHE A 455 17.58 -40.67 -8.10
C PHE A 455 18.97 -41.28 -8.31
N LYS A 456 19.72 -41.38 -7.21
CA LYS A 456 21.09 -41.90 -7.22
C LYS A 456 21.07 -43.39 -6.90
N LEU A 457 21.74 -44.17 -7.73
CA LEU A 457 21.98 -45.59 -7.53
C LEU A 457 23.48 -45.84 -7.42
N GLU A 458 23.88 -46.58 -6.40
CA GLU A 458 25.17 -47.23 -6.28
C GLU A 458 24.91 -48.73 -6.20
N ALA A 459 25.58 -49.55 -7.00
CA ALA A 459 25.33 -50.99 -7.01
C ALA A 459 26.60 -51.79 -7.25
N LYS A 460 26.61 -53.02 -6.74
CA LYS A 460 27.71 -53.97 -6.82
C LYS A 460 27.19 -55.39 -7.05
N ARG A 461 27.82 -56.12 -7.96
CA ARG A 461 27.63 -57.56 -8.18
C ARG A 461 28.99 -58.25 -8.22
N GLY A 462 29.27 -59.13 -7.26
CA GLY A 462 30.59 -59.73 -7.10
C GLY A 462 31.67 -58.68 -6.81
N PHE A 463 32.66 -58.54 -7.68
CA PHE A 463 33.74 -57.53 -7.56
C PHE A 463 33.49 -56.26 -8.37
N SER A 464 32.51 -56.28 -9.30
CA SER A 464 32.17 -55.13 -10.14
C SER A 464 31.19 -54.22 -9.41
N TRP A 465 31.46 -52.91 -9.41
CA TRP A 465 30.56 -51.92 -8.82
C TRP A 465 30.48 -50.66 -9.68
N GLY A 466 29.47 -49.85 -9.44
CA GLY A 466 29.21 -48.63 -10.21
C GLY A 466 28.26 -47.70 -9.50
N LYS A 467 28.12 -46.50 -10.05
CA LYS A 467 27.16 -45.48 -9.59
C LYS A 467 26.60 -44.70 -10.76
N ALA A 468 25.35 -44.29 -10.67
CA ALA A 468 24.72 -43.42 -11.64
C ALA A 468 23.57 -42.62 -11.02
N ASP A 469 23.35 -41.43 -11.56
CA ASP A 469 22.11 -40.68 -11.39
C ASP A 469 21.11 -41.28 -12.40
N ILE A 470 20.44 -42.37 -12.00
CA ILE A 470 19.63 -43.18 -12.93
C ILE A 470 18.32 -42.50 -13.32
N VAL A 471 17.90 -41.50 -12.54
CA VAL A 471 16.89 -40.51 -12.90
C VAL A 471 17.47 -39.14 -12.54
N ASP A 472 17.51 -38.22 -13.49
CA ASP A 472 17.88 -36.81 -13.28
C ASP A 472 16.96 -35.95 -14.14
N HIS A 473 15.84 -35.55 -13.56
CA HIS A 473 14.77 -34.84 -14.23
C HIS A 473 14.67 -33.42 -13.71
N SER A 474 14.68 -32.44 -14.62
CA SER A 474 14.41 -31.04 -14.28
C SER A 474 13.32 -30.45 -15.16
N ARG A 475 12.58 -29.49 -14.62
CA ARG A 475 11.50 -28.80 -15.33
C ARG A 475 11.29 -27.43 -14.71
N THR A 476 11.15 -26.41 -15.54
CA THR A 476 10.85 -25.04 -15.11
C THR A 476 9.50 -24.60 -15.64
N ASP A 477 8.53 -24.40 -14.74
CA ASP A 477 7.20 -23.90 -15.07
C ASP A 477 7.14 -22.39 -14.86
N THR A 478 6.57 -21.66 -15.81
CA THR A 478 6.38 -20.20 -15.72
C THR A 478 4.94 -19.89 -15.39
N TYR A 479 4.72 -19.12 -14.33
CA TYR A 479 3.41 -18.66 -13.88
C TYR A 479 3.31 -17.16 -14.08
N GLU A 480 2.52 -16.73 -15.06
CA GLU A 480 2.21 -15.32 -15.27
C GLU A 480 1.06 -14.92 -14.36
N ILE A 481 1.30 -13.95 -13.49
CA ILE A 481 0.31 -13.42 -12.54
C ILE A 481 -0.40 -12.19 -13.11
N ALA A 482 -1.66 -12.06 -12.75
CA ALA A 482 -2.53 -10.91 -12.99
C ALA A 482 -3.23 -10.55 -11.68
N VAL A 483 -3.86 -9.38 -11.64
CA VAL A 483 -4.68 -8.95 -10.50
C VAL A 483 -6.05 -8.53 -11.01
N ASN A 484 -7.10 -8.95 -10.33
CA ASN A 484 -8.44 -8.47 -10.63
C ASN A 484 -8.73 -7.13 -9.94
N ASP A 485 -9.89 -6.55 -10.25
CA ASP A 485 -10.33 -5.27 -9.70
C ASP A 485 -10.38 -5.22 -8.17
N ARG A 486 -10.45 -6.37 -7.48
CA ARG A 486 -10.53 -6.49 -6.01
C ARG A 486 -9.22 -6.87 -5.34
N GLY A 487 -8.12 -6.95 -6.10
CA GLY A 487 -6.81 -7.25 -5.56
C GLY A 487 -6.53 -8.75 -5.39
N LYS A 488 -7.39 -9.65 -5.89
CA LYS A 488 -7.10 -11.09 -5.90
C LYS A 488 -6.16 -11.41 -7.06
N LEU A 489 -5.11 -12.17 -6.78
CA LEU A 489 -4.20 -12.65 -7.81
C LEU A 489 -4.86 -13.74 -8.66
N GLU A 490 -4.60 -13.65 -9.95
CA GLU A 490 -4.92 -14.66 -10.94
C GLU A 490 -3.62 -15.13 -11.56
N ALA A 491 -3.59 -16.36 -12.06
CA ALA A 491 -2.38 -16.90 -12.65
C ALA A 491 -2.70 -17.80 -13.84
N LYS A 492 -1.81 -17.79 -14.82
CA LYS A 492 -1.75 -18.74 -15.93
C LYS A 492 -0.40 -19.43 -15.89
N CYS A 493 -0.38 -20.73 -16.19
CA CYS A 493 0.86 -21.49 -16.22
C CYS A 493 1.20 -21.87 -17.66
N ALA A 494 2.44 -21.57 -18.06
CA ALA A 494 3.09 -22.10 -19.24
C ALA A 494 4.09 -23.17 -18.77
N PRO A 495 3.75 -24.47 -18.90
CA PRO A 495 4.63 -25.53 -18.46
C PRO A 495 5.89 -25.61 -19.33
N GLY A 496 7.05 -25.77 -18.70
CA GLY A 496 8.31 -25.97 -19.42
C GLY A 496 8.48 -27.42 -19.88
N PRO A 497 9.42 -27.66 -20.82
CA PRO A 497 9.78 -29.02 -21.20
C PRO A 497 10.42 -29.76 -20.02
N LEU A 498 10.19 -31.07 -19.94
CA LEU A 498 10.96 -31.96 -19.08
C LEU A 498 12.35 -32.13 -19.71
N ILE A 499 13.39 -31.90 -18.91
CA ILE A 499 14.79 -32.15 -19.27
C ILE A 499 15.24 -33.40 -18.53
N ASP A 500 15.65 -34.41 -19.29
CA ASP A 500 16.19 -35.67 -18.77
C ASP A 500 17.72 -35.68 -18.95
N ALA A 501 18.44 -35.59 -17.83
CA ALA A 501 19.89 -35.69 -17.74
C ALA A 501 20.35 -37.03 -17.13
N SER A 502 19.46 -38.03 -17.09
CA SER A 502 19.72 -39.34 -16.51
C SER A 502 20.93 -40.02 -17.15
N LYS A 503 21.70 -40.73 -16.34
CA LYS A 503 22.86 -41.50 -16.77
C LYS A 503 22.57 -42.98 -16.71
N ASP A 504 23.06 -43.72 -17.69
CA ASP A 504 23.06 -45.17 -17.62
C ASP A 504 24.07 -45.64 -16.57
N PHE A 505 23.78 -46.79 -15.97
CA PHE A 505 24.66 -47.39 -14.98
C PHE A 505 25.88 -48.00 -15.67
N GLU A 506 27.06 -47.56 -15.26
CA GLU A 506 28.35 -48.08 -15.73
C GLU A 506 29.15 -48.65 -14.55
N THR A 507 29.95 -49.67 -14.82
CA THR A 507 30.78 -50.36 -13.83
C THR A 507 32.25 -50.01 -13.97
N ASN A 508 32.97 -50.05 -12.86
CA ASN A 508 34.39 -49.71 -12.77
C ASN A 508 35.35 -50.80 -13.30
N LEU A 509 34.85 -51.99 -13.60
CA LEU A 509 35.59 -53.13 -14.16
C LEU A 509 34.87 -53.65 -15.41
N PRO A 510 35.55 -54.41 -16.29
CA PRO A 510 34.90 -55.10 -17.39
C PRO A 510 33.69 -55.89 -16.90
N ASP A 511 32.57 -55.75 -17.60
CA ASP A 511 31.27 -56.28 -17.18
C ASP A 511 31.33 -57.79 -16.99
N LEU A 512 31.13 -58.24 -15.74
CA LEU A 512 31.19 -59.67 -15.38
C LEU A 512 29.84 -60.32 -15.65
N VAL A 513 29.86 -61.44 -16.38
CA VAL A 513 28.67 -62.26 -16.68
C VAL A 513 28.48 -63.32 -15.60
N PHE A 514 27.34 -63.28 -14.92
CA PHE A 514 26.91 -64.27 -13.95
C PHE A 514 25.57 -64.87 -14.39
N SER A 515 25.46 -66.19 -14.43
CA SER A 515 24.24 -66.90 -14.85
C SER A 515 23.73 -66.51 -16.26
N GLY A 516 24.63 -66.12 -17.16
CA GLY A 516 24.27 -65.70 -18.53
C GLY A 516 23.83 -64.24 -18.68
N GLN A 517 23.80 -63.46 -17.58
CA GLN A 517 23.50 -62.03 -17.61
C GLN A 517 24.66 -61.20 -17.05
N SER A 518 24.97 -60.10 -17.72
CA SER A 518 26.01 -59.18 -17.27
C SER A 518 25.57 -58.37 -16.05
N THR A 519 26.52 -57.81 -15.31
CA THR A 519 26.25 -56.97 -14.14
C THR A 519 25.51 -55.70 -14.55
N VAL A 520 25.98 -55.03 -15.60
CA VAL A 520 25.30 -53.84 -16.16
C VAL A 520 23.92 -54.21 -16.69
N GLY A 521 23.79 -55.33 -17.40
CA GLY A 521 22.51 -55.80 -17.95
C GLY A 521 21.48 -56.07 -16.86
N TRP A 522 21.89 -56.73 -15.77
CA TRP A 522 21.00 -57.00 -14.63
C TRP A 522 20.61 -55.74 -13.87
N VAL A 523 21.58 -54.84 -13.58
CA VAL A 523 21.28 -53.55 -12.92
C VAL A 523 20.35 -52.71 -13.80
N ARG A 524 20.58 -52.71 -15.11
CA ARG A 524 19.74 -52.01 -16.07
C ARG A 524 18.31 -52.53 -16.07
N GLU A 525 18.12 -53.85 -16.03
CA GLU A 525 16.79 -54.45 -16.07
C GLU A 525 16.05 -54.35 -14.71
N GLN A 526 16.72 -54.74 -13.62
CA GLN A 526 16.07 -54.91 -12.31
C GLN A 526 16.05 -53.64 -11.46
N LEU A 527 17.03 -52.74 -11.64
CA LEU A 527 17.17 -51.54 -10.81
C LEU A 527 16.85 -50.27 -11.59
N SER A 528 17.58 -49.92 -12.64
CA SER A 528 17.35 -48.65 -13.33
C SER A 528 16.10 -48.67 -14.21
N GLY A 529 15.86 -49.75 -14.95
CA GLY A 529 14.74 -49.89 -15.88
C GLY A 529 13.39 -49.82 -15.17
N LYS A 530 13.22 -50.55 -14.06
CA LYS A 530 11.99 -50.50 -13.25
C LYS A 530 11.76 -49.11 -12.64
N VAL A 531 12.80 -48.48 -12.09
CA VAL A 531 12.69 -47.12 -11.54
C VAL A 531 12.31 -46.11 -12.62
N ARG A 532 12.91 -46.20 -13.83
CA ARG A 532 12.57 -45.32 -14.96
C ARG A 532 11.15 -45.57 -15.48
N MET A 533 10.68 -46.82 -15.49
CA MET A 533 9.32 -47.18 -15.90
C MET A 533 8.23 -46.71 -14.93
N GLU A 534 8.56 -46.47 -13.66
CA GLU A 534 7.65 -45.86 -12.69
C GLU A 534 7.59 -44.32 -12.78
N ALA A 535 8.30 -43.72 -13.76
CA ALA A 535 8.22 -42.33 -14.19
C ALA A 535 8.09 -41.31 -13.05
N PHE A 536 9.22 -40.98 -12.41
CA PHE A 536 9.31 -39.85 -11.49
C PHE A 536 9.48 -38.55 -12.26
N GLU A 537 8.40 -38.06 -12.83
CA GLU A 537 8.35 -36.75 -13.50
C GLU A 537 7.80 -35.70 -12.53
N PRO A 538 8.51 -34.58 -12.31
CA PRO A 538 7.95 -33.48 -11.55
C PRO A 538 6.64 -33.00 -12.16
N LYS A 539 5.56 -33.13 -11.40
CA LYS A 539 4.24 -32.66 -11.81
C LYS A 539 4.15 -31.15 -11.64
N GLN A 540 3.44 -30.53 -12.57
CA GLN A 540 3.09 -29.12 -12.48
C GLN A 540 2.35 -28.82 -11.17
N ILE A 541 2.72 -27.74 -10.50
CA ILE A 541 2.02 -27.29 -9.29
C ILE A 541 0.69 -26.62 -9.68
N PRO A 542 -0.44 -26.97 -9.04
CA PRO A 542 -1.73 -26.36 -9.31
C PRO A 542 -1.73 -24.85 -9.03
N LEU A 543 -2.43 -24.06 -9.84
CA LEU A 543 -2.50 -22.60 -9.73
C LEU A 543 -3.01 -22.08 -8.37
N SER A 544 -3.71 -22.91 -7.60
CA SER A 544 -4.25 -22.57 -6.28
C SER A 544 -3.17 -22.14 -5.27
N PHE A 545 -1.89 -22.45 -5.50
CA PHE A 545 -0.81 -21.98 -4.62
C PHE A 545 -0.67 -20.45 -4.58
N VAL A 546 -1.07 -19.75 -5.66
CA VAL A 546 -0.96 -18.28 -5.77
C VAL A 546 -2.33 -17.61 -5.95
N GLN A 547 -3.31 -18.27 -6.58
CA GLN A 547 -4.62 -17.68 -6.87
C GLN A 547 -5.48 -17.41 -5.61
N ASP A 548 -5.08 -17.95 -4.46
CA ASP A 548 -5.74 -17.67 -3.19
C ASP A 548 -5.26 -16.35 -2.55
N TYR A 549 -4.24 -15.70 -3.11
CA TYR A 549 -3.68 -14.47 -2.57
C TYR A 549 -4.55 -13.26 -2.90
N VAL A 550 -4.80 -12.41 -1.91
CA VAL A 550 -5.57 -11.17 -2.03
C VAL A 550 -4.82 -10.03 -1.36
N PHE A 551 -4.54 -8.96 -2.13
CA PHE A 551 -3.99 -7.72 -1.59
C PHE A 551 -4.90 -7.09 -0.52
N PRO A 552 -4.33 -6.39 0.47
CA PRO A 552 -5.13 -5.58 1.39
C PRO A 552 -5.73 -4.38 0.65
N GLY A 553 -6.95 -3.99 1.02
CA GLY A 553 -7.59 -2.79 0.48
C GLY A 553 -8.55 -3.00 -0.70
N GLY A 554 -8.85 -4.25 -1.08
CA GLY A 554 -9.86 -4.64 -2.10
C GLY A 554 -11.27 -4.05 -1.96
N LYS A 555 -11.57 -3.42 -0.82
CA LYS A 555 -12.83 -2.71 -0.55
C LYS A 555 -12.77 -1.21 -0.79
N SER A 556 -11.56 -0.64 -0.86
CA SER A 556 -11.31 0.80 -0.96
C SER A 556 -10.72 1.20 -2.31
N PHE A 557 -9.98 0.29 -2.94
CA PHE A 557 -9.29 0.52 -4.21
C PHE A 557 -9.68 -0.51 -5.26
N THR A 558 -9.56 -0.09 -6.51
CA THR A 558 -9.47 -0.99 -7.66
C THR A 558 -8.00 -1.19 -8.01
N PHE A 559 -7.61 -2.44 -8.21
CA PHE A 559 -6.24 -2.81 -8.52
C PHE A 559 -6.07 -2.89 -10.03
N LYS A 560 -4.92 -2.40 -10.52
CA LYS A 560 -4.55 -2.37 -11.94
C LYS A 560 -3.12 -2.80 -12.06
N ASP A 561 -2.88 -3.72 -12.99
CA ASP A 561 -1.56 -4.25 -13.30
C ASP A 561 -0.88 -4.90 -12.08
N VAL A 562 -0.07 -5.93 -12.30
CA VAL A 562 0.72 -6.51 -11.21
C VAL A 562 2.06 -6.94 -11.76
N VAL A 563 3.12 -6.54 -11.08
CA VAL A 563 4.50 -6.87 -11.45
C VAL A 563 5.33 -7.04 -10.19
N PHE A 564 6.44 -7.75 -10.32
CA PHE A 564 7.52 -7.71 -9.35
C PHE A 564 8.43 -6.53 -9.67
N SER A 565 8.79 -5.77 -8.63
CA SER A 565 9.79 -4.71 -8.73
C SER A 565 11.17 -5.29 -9.11
N LYS A 566 12.14 -4.42 -9.40
CA LYS A 566 13.55 -4.81 -9.58
C LYS A 566 14.09 -5.62 -8.39
N TYR A 567 13.55 -5.41 -7.19
CA TYR A 567 13.94 -6.08 -5.96
C TYR A 567 12.87 -7.08 -5.47
N GLN A 568 12.02 -7.55 -6.38
CA GLN A 568 11.08 -8.65 -6.19
C GLN A 568 9.89 -8.37 -5.26
N ASP A 569 9.66 -7.12 -4.87
CA ASP A 569 8.42 -6.76 -4.19
C ASP A 569 7.25 -6.86 -5.16
N LEU A 570 6.11 -7.36 -4.69
CA LEU A 570 4.90 -7.47 -5.49
C LEU A 570 4.17 -6.13 -5.50
N VAL A 571 4.02 -5.52 -6.67
CA VAL A 571 3.52 -4.15 -6.82
C VAL A 571 2.30 -4.12 -7.73
N SER A 572 1.30 -3.32 -7.38
CA SER A 572 0.10 -3.08 -8.18
C SER A 572 -0.30 -1.61 -8.14
N HIS A 573 -0.74 -1.05 -9.27
CA HIS A 573 -1.28 0.30 -9.31
C HIS A 573 -2.70 0.31 -8.72
N LEU A 574 -3.09 1.46 -8.18
CA LEU A 574 -4.38 1.67 -7.55
C LEU A 574 -5.17 2.75 -8.27
N THR A 575 -6.47 2.50 -8.44
CA THR A 575 -7.45 3.56 -8.71
C THR A 575 -8.50 3.57 -7.61
N TYR A 576 -9.10 4.73 -7.33
CA TYR A 576 -10.28 4.74 -6.47
C TYR A 576 -11.43 4.01 -7.16
N LEU A 577 -12.24 3.27 -6.38
CA LEU A 577 -13.54 2.80 -6.84
C LEU A 577 -14.38 4.05 -7.12
N ASP A 578 -14.74 4.29 -8.38
CA ASP A 578 -15.61 5.40 -8.76
C ASP A 578 -16.85 5.41 -7.85
N ARG A 579 -16.98 6.47 -7.04
CA ARG A 579 -18.20 6.76 -6.28
C ARG A 579 -19.07 7.76 -7.02
#